data_AF-A0A950N0U5-F1
#
_entry.id   AF-A0A950N0U5-F1
#
_cell.length_a   1.000
_cell.length_b   1.000
_cell.length_c   1.000
_cell.angle_alpha   90.00
_cell.angle_beta   90.00
_cell.angle_gamma   90.00
#
_symmetry.space_group_name_H-M   'P 1'
#
loop_
_entity.id
_entity.type
_entity.pdbx_description
1 polymer ?
#
loop_
_entity_poly.entity_id
_entity_poly.type
_entity_poly.pdbx_seq_one_letter_code
_entity_poly.pdbx_strand_id
1 'polypeptide(L)' 'MKATVYYGKRDVRVQDVPDAKIIDPGDCVVRITSTAICGSDLHLYNGFVPTVVKGDIFGH' A
#
# COMPACT_ATOMS: atom_id res chain seq x y z
N MET A 1 -4.30 7.35 9.26
CA MET A 1 -2.91 6.82 9.34
C MET A 1 -2.06 7.26 8.15
N LYS A 2 -0.73 7.25 8.28
CA LYS A 2 0.19 7.47 7.14
C LYS A 2 0.38 6.19 6.35
N ALA A 3 0.44 6.29 5.01
CA ALA A 3 0.66 5.15 4.11
C ALA A 3 1.46 5.55 2.86
N THR A 4 2.16 4.59 2.25
CA THR A 4 2.81 4.72 0.94
C THR A 4 1.80 4.44 -0.17
N VAL A 5 1.35 5.49 -0.86
CA VAL A 5 0.26 5.45 -1.82
C VAL A 5 0.77 5.59 -3.25
N TYR A 6 0.31 4.71 -4.14
CA TYR A 6 0.63 4.75 -5.56
C TYR A 6 -0.11 5.88 -6.28
N TYR A 7 0.63 6.73 -7.00
CA TYR A 7 0.11 7.82 -7.83
C TYR A 7 0.34 7.60 -9.33
N GLY A 8 1.17 6.63 -9.69
CA GLY A 8 1.49 6.29 -11.07
C GLY A 8 2.87 5.65 -11.16
N LYS A 9 3.24 5.25 -12.38
CA LYS A 9 4.57 4.68 -12.64
C LYS A 9 5.64 5.64 -12.13
N ARG A 10 6.47 5.14 -11.20
CA ARG A 10 7.54 5.87 -10.52
C ARG A 10 7.07 7.06 -9.65
N ASP A 11 5.81 7.06 -9.22
CA ASP A 11 5.24 8.06 -8.32
C ASP A 11 4.54 7.37 -7.15
N VAL A 12 5.22 7.33 -6.00
CA VAL A 12 4.68 6.84 -4.72
C VAL A 12 4.91 7.93 -3.68
N ARG A 13 3.87 8.24 -2.91
CA ARG A 13 3.88 9.35 -1.97
C ARG A 13 3.42 8.88 -0.61
N VAL A 14 3.97 9.47 0.45
CA VAL A 14 3.40 9.31 1.79
C VAL A 14 2.20 10.23 1.90
N GLN A 15 1.04 9.68 2.25
CA GLN A 15 -0.22 10.43 2.43
C GLN A 15 -0.88 10.04 3.74
N ASP A 16 -1.70 10.94 4.30
CA ASP A 16 -2.61 10.63 5.39
C ASP A 16 -3.91 10.06 4.78
N VAL A 17 -4.27 8.83 5.18
CA VAL A 17 -5.43 8.06 4.72
C VAL A 17 -6.31 7.67 5.92
N PRO A 18 -7.59 7.31 5.73
CA PRO A 18 -8.43 6.79 6.83
C PRO A 18 -7.79 5.58 7.52
N ASP A 19 -8.01 5.44 8.83
CA ASP A 19 -7.56 4.26 9.55
C ASP A 19 -8.31 3.00 9.08
N ALA A 20 -7.62 1.86 9.10
CA ALA A 20 -8.22 0.57 8.76
C ALA A 20 -9.38 0.23 9.71
N LYS A 21 -10.41 -0.42 9.17
CA LYS A 21 -11.60 -0.83 9.91
C LYS A 21 -11.85 -2.31 9.66
N ILE A 22 -12.44 -2.98 10.65
CA ILE A 22 -12.99 -4.32 10.50
C ILE A 22 -14.20 -4.22 9.56
N ILE A 23 -14.20 -5.00 8.48
CA ILE A 23 -15.31 -5.06 7.52
C ILE A 23 -16.07 -6.36 7.72
N ASP A 24 -15.35 -7.47 7.80
CA ASP A 24 -15.89 -8.81 7.97
C ASP A 24 -15.55 -9.40 9.35
N PRO A 25 -16.33 -10.36 9.88
CA PRO A 25 -16.12 -10.92 11.22
C PRO A 25 -14.74 -11.58 11.46
N GLY A 26 -14.04 -11.95 10.38
CA GLY A 26 -12.73 -12.60 10.44
C GLY A 26 -11.53 -11.65 10.38
N ASP A 27 -11.76 -10.36 10.21
CA ASP A 27 -10.67 -9.39 10.04
C ASP A 27 -9.95 -9.09 11.36
N CYS A 28 -8.72 -8.59 11.24
CA CYS A 28 -8.02 -7.96 12.35
C CYS A 28 -7.32 -6.69 11.89
N VAL A 29 -7.20 -5.71 12.81
CA VAL A 29 -6.41 -4.49 12.56
C VAL A 29 -5.07 -4.64 13.27
N VAL A 30 -3.99 -4.58 12.49
CA VAL A 30 -2.62 -4.74 12.99
C VAL A 30 -1.89 -3.38 12.96
N ARG A 31 -1.29 -2.99 14.08
CA ARG A 31 -0.36 -1.87 14.12
C ARG A 31 1.01 -2.33 13.65
N ILE A 32 1.39 -1.91 12.45
CA ILE A 32 2.72 -2.20 11.87
C ILE A 32 3.80 -1.49 12.69
N THR A 33 4.76 -2.25 13.22
CA THR A 33 5.93 -1.72 13.95
C THR A 33 7.15 -1.59 13.05
N SER A 34 7.30 -2.53 12.12
CA SER A 34 8.38 -2.60 11.13
C SER A 34 7.85 -3.21 9.84
N THR A 35 8.37 -2.76 8.71
CA THR A 35 8.13 -3.33 7.38
C THR A 35 9.38 -3.10 6.52
N ALA A 36 9.45 -3.71 5.34
CA ALA A 36 10.56 -3.59 4.42
C ALA A 36 10.05 -3.35 2.99
N ILE A 37 10.98 -3.00 2.09
CA ILE A 37 10.70 -2.92 0.65
C ILE A 37 11.19 -4.23 0.02
N CYS A 38 10.31 -4.90 -0.70
CA CYS A 38 10.62 -6.09 -1.47
C CYS A 38 10.86 -5.75 -2.95
N GLY A 39 11.48 -6.66 -3.70
CA GLY A 39 11.57 -6.54 -5.15
C GLY A 39 10.19 -6.52 -5.85
N SER A 40 9.18 -7.18 -5.27
CA SER A 40 7.81 -7.17 -5.80
C SER A 40 7.17 -5.78 -5.75
N ASP A 41 7.44 -4.98 -4.73
CA ASP A 41 6.99 -3.59 -4.66
C ASP A 41 7.60 -2.75 -5.79
N LEU A 42 8.82 -3.09 -6.23
CA LEU A 42 9.46 -2.43 -7.37
C LEU A 42 8.81 -2.82 -8.72
N HIS A 43 8.19 -4.00 -8.81
CA HIS A 43 7.38 -4.34 -9.99
C HIS A 43 6.14 -3.46 -10.08
N LEU A 44 5.48 -3.19 -8.95
CA LEU A 44 4.36 -2.24 -8.86
C LEU A 44 4.80 -0.81 -9.20
N TYR A 45 5.89 -0.34 -8.56
CA TYR A 45 6.46 0.99 -8.77
C TYR A 45 6.81 1.27 -10.24
N ASN A 46 7.33 0.28 -10.96
CA ASN A 46 7.70 0.42 -12.37
C ASN A 46 6.53 0.20 -13.35
N GLY A 47 5.32 -0.08 -12.84
CA GLY A 47 4.12 -0.26 -13.65
C GLY A 47 4.08 -1.57 -14.43
N PHE A 48 4.72 -2.63 -13.94
CA PHE A 48 4.69 -3.94 -14.58
C PHE A 48 3.45 -4.77 -14.21
N VAL A 49 2.71 -4.36 -13.17
CA VAL A 49 1.50 -5.01 -12.70
C VAL A 49 0.29 -4.14 -13.08
N PRO A 50 -0.48 -4.50 -14.12
CA PRO A 50 -1.55 -3.66 -14.66
C PRO A 50 -2.72 -3.44 -13.69
N THR A 51 -2.87 -4.31 -12.69
CA THR A 51 -3.97 -4.26 -11.72
C THR A 51 -3.75 -3.23 -10.63
N VAL A 52 -2.55 -2.65 -10.52
CA VAL A 52 -2.28 -1.59 -9.53
C VAL A 52 -2.89 -0.27 -10.01
N VAL A 53 -3.68 0.35 -9.16
CA VAL A 53 -4.42 1.57 -9.48
C VAL A 53 -4.03 2.70 -8.55
N LYS A 54 -4.20 3.94 -9.02
CA LYS A 54 -3.93 5.13 -8.23
C LYS A 54 -4.75 5.07 -6.93
N GLY A 55 -4.08 5.21 -5.80
CA GLY A 55 -4.68 5.10 -4.46
C GLY A 55 -4.30 3.83 -3.72
N ASP A 56 -3.76 2.81 -4.39
CA ASP A 56 -3.32 1.58 -3.73
C ASP A 56 -2.18 1.84 -2.74
N ILE A 57 -2.22 1.12 -1.62
CA ILE A 57 -1.20 1.17 -0.56
C ILE A 57 -0.20 0.04 -0.81
N PHE A 58 1.09 0.38 -0.86
CA PHE A 58 2.17 -0.59 -1.07
C PHE A 58 2.63 -1.28 0.22
N GLY A 59 3.27 -2.45 0.05
CA GLY A 59 3.76 -3.30 1.13
C GLY A 59 2.94 -4.60 1.26
N HIS A 60 3.58 -5.64 1.80
CA HIS A 60 2.99 -6.94 2.11
C HIS A 60 3.65 -7.56 3.34
#